data_AF-A0A662VUN3-F1
#
_entry.id   AF-A0A662VUN3-F1
#
_cell.length_a   1.000
_cell.length_b   1.000
_cell.length_c   1.000
_cell.angle_alpha   90.00
_cell.angle_beta   90.00
_cell.angle_gamma   90.00
#
_symmetry.space_group_name_H-M   'P 1'
#
loop_
_entity.id
_entity.type
_entity.pdbx_description
1 polymer ?
#
loop_
_entity_poly.entity_id
_entity_poly.type
_entity_poly.pdbx_seq_one_letter_code
_entity_poly.pdbx_strand_id
1 'polypeptide(L)'
;MKGEENSREYQKKIASFLERKFGKILKEKFREEDLIRVERGLKLGGGFYSPRMDVAVGPFSFARGNRNEEYNQLLDIHEIREFLSRVVKRGKTLTKDFIKSVKDSENKNPRCFICIEVENKSTRKHFMGSAFNSSIMGKVGIVISYDKGKMEKVFSYLKE
;
A
#
# COMPACT_ATOMS: atom_id res chain seq x y z
N MET A 1 6.08 -21.46 -12.38
CA MET A 1 4.66 -21.86 -12.35
C MET A 1 4.10 -22.11 -10.94
N LYS A 2 4.54 -23.10 -10.14
CA LYS A 2 3.99 -23.31 -8.76
C LYS A 2 4.13 -22.15 -7.76
N GLY A 3 5.06 -21.20 -7.98
CA GLY A 3 5.29 -20.06 -7.09
C GLY A 3 4.38 -18.84 -7.36
N GLU A 4 3.96 -18.63 -8.61
CA GLU A 4 3.13 -17.48 -9.03
C GLU A 4 1.66 -17.71 -8.67
N GLU A 5 1.18 -18.94 -8.82
CA GLU A 5 -0.17 -19.36 -8.46
C GLU A 5 -0.45 -19.12 -6.96
N ASN A 6 0.55 -19.34 -6.12
CA ASN A 6 0.51 -19.06 -4.69
C ASN A 6 0.52 -17.55 -4.38
N SER A 7 1.29 -16.75 -5.13
CA SER A 7 1.35 -15.29 -4.92
C SER A 7 0.02 -14.62 -5.23
N ARG A 8 -0.60 -14.97 -6.36
CA ARG A 8 -1.88 -14.38 -6.78
C ARG A 8 -3.02 -14.78 -5.86
N GLU A 9 -3.03 -16.03 -5.39
CA GLU A 9 -3.99 -16.48 -4.37
C GLU A 9 -3.81 -15.71 -3.06
N TYR A 10 -2.57 -15.47 -2.65
CA TYR A 10 -2.26 -14.69 -1.45
C TYR A 10 -2.72 -13.22 -1.58
N GLN A 11 -2.49 -12.58 -2.73
CA GLN A 11 -2.98 -11.23 -3.03
C GLN A 11 -4.51 -11.16 -2.97
N LYS A 12 -5.22 -12.14 -3.52
CA LYS A 12 -6.70 -12.24 -3.42
C LYS A 12 -7.17 -12.40 -1.98
N LYS A 13 -6.45 -13.18 -1.16
CA LYS A 13 -6.75 -13.34 0.28
C LYS A 13 -6.57 -12.01 1.02
N ILE A 14 -5.51 -11.26 0.72
CA ILE A 14 -5.27 -9.91 1.26
C ILE A 14 -6.42 -8.97 0.86
N ALA A 15 -6.75 -8.89 -0.41
CA ALA A 15 -7.84 -8.04 -0.91
C ALA A 15 -9.18 -8.39 -0.24
N SER A 16 -9.51 -9.68 -0.13
CA SER A 16 -10.73 -10.15 0.53
C SER A 16 -10.76 -9.79 2.02
N PHE A 17 -9.61 -9.87 2.70
CA PHE A 17 -9.49 -9.44 4.09
C PHE A 17 -9.72 -7.93 4.24
N LEU A 18 -9.13 -7.12 3.35
CA LEU A 18 -9.31 -5.68 3.35
C LEU A 18 -10.75 -5.28 3.02
N GLU A 19 -11.41 -5.97 2.08
CA GLU A 19 -12.81 -5.70 1.73
C GLU A 19 -13.74 -5.96 2.92
N ARG A 20 -13.55 -7.07 3.63
CA ARG A 20 -14.31 -7.35 4.86
C ARG A 20 -14.05 -6.31 5.95
N LYS A 21 -12.82 -5.78 6.03
CA LYS A 21 -12.43 -4.87 7.11
C LYS A 21 -12.81 -3.41 6.84
N PHE A 22 -12.68 -2.96 5.60
CA PHE A 22 -12.79 -1.56 5.22
C PHE A 22 -13.86 -1.26 4.19
N GLY A 23 -14.38 -2.27 3.48
CA GLY A 23 -15.30 -2.08 2.35
C GLY A 23 -16.52 -1.24 2.72
N LYS A 24 -17.16 -1.51 3.88
CA LYS A 24 -18.29 -0.72 4.37
C LYS A 24 -17.90 0.74 4.62
N ILE A 25 -16.84 0.98 5.39
CA ILE A 25 -16.34 2.31 5.75
C ILE A 25 -16.02 3.14 4.49
N LEU A 26 -15.33 2.53 3.53
CA LEU A 26 -14.90 3.19 2.31
C LEU A 26 -16.09 3.51 1.39
N LYS A 27 -17.05 2.58 1.24
CA LYS A 27 -18.25 2.78 0.43
C LYS A 27 -19.16 3.87 1.02
N GLU A 28 -19.34 3.88 2.35
CA GLU A 28 -20.14 4.90 3.02
C GLU A 28 -19.53 6.31 2.85
N LYS A 29 -18.21 6.42 2.93
CA LYS A 29 -17.51 7.72 2.84
C LYS A 29 -17.43 8.26 1.40
N PHE A 30 -17.12 7.41 0.41
CA PHE A 30 -16.81 7.86 -0.95
C PHE A 30 -17.89 7.56 -1.99
N ARG A 31 -18.80 6.62 -1.72
CA ARG A 31 -19.84 6.16 -2.66
C ARG A 31 -19.26 5.72 -4.02
N GLU A 32 -18.05 5.18 -3.99
CA GLU A 32 -17.33 4.64 -5.14
C GLU A 32 -17.32 3.12 -5.10
N GLU A 33 -17.34 2.50 -6.27
CA GLU A 33 -17.21 1.06 -6.44
C GLU A 33 -15.76 0.63 -6.66
N ASP A 34 -15.48 -0.66 -6.44
CA ASP A 34 -14.18 -1.27 -6.74
C ASP A 34 -13.03 -0.55 -6.00
N LEU A 35 -13.22 -0.27 -4.71
CA LEU A 35 -12.28 0.42 -3.83
C LEU A 35 -11.13 -0.46 -3.35
N ILE A 36 -11.13 -1.76 -3.63
CA ILE A 36 -10.02 -2.67 -3.32
C ILE A 36 -9.72 -3.52 -4.55
N ARG A 37 -8.49 -3.42 -5.06
CA ARG A 37 -8.09 -3.96 -6.36
C ARG A 37 -6.85 -4.84 -6.25
N VAL A 38 -6.76 -5.86 -7.09
CA VAL A 38 -5.61 -6.78 -7.23
C VAL A 38 -4.98 -6.61 -8.61
N GLU A 39 -3.64 -6.60 -8.69
CA GLU A 39 -2.83 -6.58 -9.92
C GLU A 39 -3.24 -5.53 -10.96
N ARG A 40 -3.58 -4.30 -10.54
CA ARG A 40 -4.04 -3.25 -11.46
C ARG A 40 -3.04 -2.12 -11.57
N GLY A 41 -2.74 -1.74 -12.81
CA GLY A 41 -1.99 -0.50 -13.10
C GLY A 41 -2.79 0.71 -12.65
N LEU A 42 -2.20 1.55 -11.81
CA LEU A 42 -2.80 2.79 -11.32
C LEU A 42 -2.67 3.89 -12.38
N LYS A 43 -3.59 3.97 -13.35
CA LYS A 43 -3.47 4.85 -14.53
C LYS A 43 -2.84 6.22 -14.21
N LEU A 44 -1.65 6.47 -14.75
CA LEU A 44 -1.09 7.80 -14.90
C LEU A 44 -1.62 8.35 -16.22
N GLY A 45 -2.23 9.54 -16.21
CA GLY A 45 -2.79 10.13 -17.43
C GLY A 45 -1.71 10.34 -18.50
N GLY A 46 -2.08 10.27 -19.79
CA GLY A 46 -1.18 10.60 -20.90
C GLY A 46 -0.34 9.45 -21.49
N GLY A 47 -0.70 8.19 -21.24
CA GLY A 47 -0.02 7.03 -21.84
C GLY A 47 1.30 6.63 -21.15
N PHE A 48 1.62 7.25 -20.01
CA PHE A 48 2.82 6.92 -19.24
C PHE A 48 2.68 5.56 -18.52
N TYR A 49 3.82 4.89 -18.35
CA TYR A 49 3.90 3.66 -17.55
C TYR A 49 3.39 3.92 -16.14
N SER A 50 2.40 3.12 -15.73
CA SER A 50 1.97 3.09 -14.34
C SER A 50 2.41 1.78 -13.69
N PRO A 51 3.08 1.84 -12.52
CA PRO A 51 3.34 0.66 -11.72
C PRO A 51 2.06 -0.14 -11.46
N ARG A 52 2.13 -1.46 -11.69
CA ARG A 52 1.08 -2.41 -11.32
C ARG A 52 1.34 -2.88 -9.91
N MET A 53 0.42 -2.54 -9.00
CA MET A 53 0.54 -2.92 -7.60
C MET A 53 -0.18 -4.24 -7.36
N ASP A 54 0.38 -5.07 -6.50
CA ASP A 54 -0.21 -6.35 -6.13
C ASP A 54 -1.61 -6.19 -5.51
N VAL A 55 -1.75 -5.31 -4.52
CA VAL A 55 -3.04 -4.93 -3.94
C VAL A 55 -3.08 -3.43 -3.66
N ALA A 56 -4.19 -2.77 -4.00
CA ALA A 56 -4.39 -1.35 -3.75
C ALA A 56 -5.78 -1.06 -3.15
N VAL A 57 -5.84 -0.12 -2.22
CA VAL A 57 -7.06 0.34 -1.53
C VAL A 57 -7.29 1.81 -1.86
N GLY A 58 -8.50 2.12 -2.33
CA GLY A 58 -8.95 3.42 -2.73
C GLY A 58 -9.44 4.31 -1.58
N PRO A 59 -10.05 5.47 -1.90
CA PRO A 59 -10.43 5.92 -3.24
C PRO A 59 -9.22 6.13 -4.14
N PHE A 60 -9.41 6.08 -5.46
CA PHE A 60 -8.31 6.13 -6.40
C PHE A 60 -8.20 7.50 -7.08
N SER A 61 -7.01 8.10 -7.02
CA SER A 61 -6.71 9.42 -7.62
C SER A 61 -6.24 9.28 -9.08
N PHE A 62 -7.17 8.90 -9.96
CA PHE A 62 -6.91 8.78 -11.42
C PHE A 62 -7.18 10.06 -12.21
N ALA A 63 -8.05 10.93 -11.70
CA ALA A 63 -8.41 12.18 -12.35
C ALA A 63 -7.41 13.30 -12.03
N ARG A 64 -7.53 14.45 -12.71
CA ARG A 64 -6.78 15.67 -12.33
C ARG A 64 -7.15 16.08 -10.91
N GLY A 65 -6.13 16.43 -10.13
CA GLY A 65 -6.25 16.75 -8.71
C GLY A 65 -5.43 15.79 -7.85
N ASN A 66 -5.60 15.91 -6.53
CA ASN A 66 -5.08 14.95 -5.57
C ASN A 66 -6.13 14.71 -4.47
N ARG A 67 -6.06 13.54 -3.83
CA ARG A 67 -6.96 13.12 -2.76
C ARG A 67 -6.27 13.09 -1.39
N ASN A 68 -5.17 13.84 -1.23
CA ASN A 68 -4.29 13.72 -0.06
C ASN A 68 -5.02 14.04 1.25
N GLU A 69 -5.90 15.04 1.24
CA GLU A 69 -6.67 15.40 2.43
C GLU A 69 -7.71 14.33 2.80
N GLU A 70 -8.37 13.74 1.80
CA GLU A 70 -9.29 12.62 2.03
C GLU A 70 -8.56 11.41 2.64
N TYR A 71 -7.34 11.13 2.20
CA TYR A 71 -6.50 10.09 2.78
C TYR A 71 -6.04 10.44 4.20
N ASN A 72 -5.72 11.70 4.49
CA ASN A 72 -5.41 12.14 5.86
C ASN A 72 -6.59 11.90 6.80
N GLN A 73 -7.81 12.15 6.35
CA GLN A 73 -9.03 11.88 7.12
C GLN A 73 -9.25 10.37 7.32
N LEU A 74 -8.94 9.52 6.34
CA LEU A 74 -9.00 8.06 6.52
C LEU A 74 -8.04 7.58 7.62
N LEU A 75 -6.88 8.23 7.77
CA LEU A 75 -5.94 7.94 8.86
C LEU A 75 -6.47 8.33 10.25
N ASP A 76 -7.60 9.04 10.34
CA ASP A 76 -8.24 9.37 11.62
C ASP A 76 -9.35 8.39 12.02
N ILE A 77 -9.78 7.53 11.10
CA ILE A 77 -10.79 6.49 11.38
C ILE A 77 -10.19 5.42 12.30
N HIS A 78 -10.92 5.10 13.38
CA HIS A 78 -10.44 4.21 14.44
C HIS A 78 -10.00 2.83 13.93
N GLU A 79 -10.83 2.18 13.11
CA GLU A 79 -10.60 0.84 12.57
C GLU A 79 -9.37 0.78 11.66
N ILE A 80 -9.14 1.85 10.90
CA ILE A 80 -7.97 2.01 10.03
C ILE A 80 -6.72 2.23 10.88
N ARG A 81 -6.76 3.15 11.85
CA ARG A 81 -5.66 3.41 12.79
C ARG A 81 -5.27 2.15 13.54
N GLU A 82 -6.24 1.41 14.04
CA GLU A 82 -6.01 0.17 14.78
C GLU A 82 -5.35 -0.88 13.89
N PHE A 83 -5.82 -1.04 12.64
CA PHE A 83 -5.17 -1.91 11.66
C PHE A 83 -3.71 -1.52 11.40
N LEU A 84 -3.45 -0.25 11.08
CA LEU A 84 -2.10 0.24 10.79
C LEU A 84 -1.17 0.10 12.00
N SER A 85 -1.69 0.32 13.21
CA SER A 85 -0.93 0.12 14.45
C SER A 85 -0.52 -1.34 14.64
N ARG A 86 -1.41 -2.28 14.31
CA ARG A 86 -1.11 -3.73 14.33
C ARG A 86 -0.10 -4.14 13.25
N VAL A 87 -0.12 -3.50 12.08
CA VAL A 87 0.87 -3.69 11.00
C VAL A 87 2.23 -3.19 11.46
N VAL A 88 2.32 -1.94 11.96
CA VAL A 88 3.56 -1.33 12.45
C VAL A 88 4.17 -2.15 13.58
N LYS A 89 3.36 -2.62 14.55
CA LYS A 89 3.84 -3.45 15.67
C LYS A 89 4.46 -4.77 15.23
N ARG A 90 3.99 -5.35 14.12
CA ARG A 90 4.49 -6.63 13.58
C ARG A 90 5.59 -6.45 12.53
N GLY A 91 5.66 -5.27 11.92
CA GLY A 91 6.58 -4.95 10.84
C GLY A 91 7.82 -4.19 11.28
N LYS A 92 8.47 -3.57 10.31
CA LYS A 92 9.57 -2.62 10.50
C LYS A 92 9.14 -1.27 9.93
N THR A 93 9.44 -0.21 10.66
CA THR A 93 9.23 1.18 10.24
C THR A 93 10.49 1.99 10.59
N LEU A 94 10.75 3.06 9.86
CA LEU A 94 11.82 4.02 10.16
C LEU A 94 11.34 5.13 11.11
N THR A 95 10.03 5.22 11.36
CA THR A 95 9.41 6.31 12.11
C THR A 95 8.85 5.83 13.45
N LYS A 96 8.97 6.67 14.48
CA LYS A 96 8.41 6.38 15.82
C LYS A 96 6.90 6.63 15.86
N ASP A 97 6.44 7.73 15.25
CA ASP A 97 5.02 8.05 15.09
C ASP A 97 4.60 7.89 13.63
N PHE A 98 4.20 6.66 13.28
CA PHE A 98 3.90 6.31 11.90
C PHE A 98 2.77 7.14 11.29
N ILE A 99 1.67 7.35 12.02
CA ILE A 99 0.50 8.07 11.49
C ILE A 99 0.84 9.52 11.23
N LYS A 100 1.52 10.18 12.17
CA LYS A 100 1.99 11.55 11.98
C LYS A 100 2.95 11.65 10.80
N SER A 101 3.95 10.77 10.71
CA SER A 101 4.89 10.78 9.59
C SER A 101 4.22 10.55 8.23
N VAL A 102 3.19 9.72 8.16
CA VAL A 102 2.43 9.52 6.92
C VAL A 102 1.64 10.79 6.55
N LYS A 103 1.02 11.49 7.51
CA LYS A 103 0.31 12.75 7.23
C LYS A 103 1.29 13.83 6.75
N ASP A 104 2.43 13.94 7.43
CA ASP A 104 3.46 14.94 7.16
C ASP A 104 4.29 14.62 5.90
N SER A 105 4.21 13.40 5.37
CA SER A 105 5.01 12.91 4.23
C SER A 105 5.06 13.89 3.05
N GLU A 106 6.22 13.98 2.40
CA GLU A 106 6.43 14.75 1.17
C GLU A 106 5.54 14.31 0.00
N ASN A 107 5.10 13.05 -0.02
CA ASN A 107 4.16 12.57 -1.02
C ASN A 107 2.75 13.17 -0.78
N LYS A 108 2.50 14.31 -1.41
CA LYS A 108 1.19 15.00 -1.41
C LYS A 108 0.28 14.58 -2.58
N ASN A 109 0.70 13.64 -3.44
CA ASN A 109 -0.12 13.16 -4.55
C ASN A 109 -0.13 11.63 -4.72
N PRO A 110 -0.46 10.87 -3.67
CA PRO A 110 -0.60 9.42 -3.79
C PRO A 110 -1.83 9.07 -4.66
N ARG A 111 -1.75 7.92 -5.33
CA ARG A 111 -2.75 7.40 -6.28
C ARG A 111 -3.78 6.51 -5.62
N CYS A 112 -3.47 5.95 -4.47
CA CYS A 112 -4.39 5.19 -3.64
C CYS A 112 -4.11 5.44 -2.16
N PHE A 113 -5.03 5.02 -1.30
CA PHE A 113 -4.88 5.15 0.14
C PHE A 113 -3.82 4.17 0.68
N ILE A 114 -4.00 2.87 0.46
CA ILE A 114 -3.03 1.83 0.85
C ILE A 114 -2.53 1.13 -0.40
N CYS A 115 -1.22 0.91 -0.48
CA CYS A 115 -0.58 0.10 -1.50
C CYS A 115 0.17 -1.05 -0.82
N ILE A 116 -0.05 -2.29 -1.28
CA ILE A 116 0.61 -3.48 -0.75
C ILE A 116 1.33 -4.20 -1.89
N GLU A 117 2.60 -4.54 -1.66
CA GLU A 117 3.42 -5.38 -2.53
C GLU A 117 3.83 -6.66 -1.80
N VAL A 118 3.79 -7.80 -2.48
CA VAL A 118 4.10 -9.12 -1.92
C VAL A 118 5.38 -9.66 -2.55
N GLU A 119 6.42 -9.80 -1.75
CA GLU A 119 7.75 -10.23 -2.17
C GLU A 119 8.07 -11.65 -1.72
N ASN A 120 7.89 -12.62 -2.63
CA ASN A 120 8.05 -14.05 -2.34
C ASN A 120 9.48 -14.56 -2.62
N LYS A 121 10.03 -14.35 -3.82
CA LYS A 121 11.33 -14.94 -4.24
C LYS A 121 12.23 -13.99 -5.04
N SER A 122 12.08 -12.69 -4.85
CA SER A 122 12.77 -11.71 -5.65
C SER A 122 14.15 -11.34 -5.09
N THR A 123 14.98 -10.68 -5.90
CA THR A 123 16.27 -10.13 -5.49
C THR A 123 16.10 -8.87 -4.62
N ARG A 124 17.16 -8.42 -3.95
CA ARG A 124 17.14 -7.15 -3.20
C ARG A 124 16.68 -5.96 -4.05
N LYS A 125 17.05 -5.94 -5.34
CA LYS A 125 16.63 -4.90 -6.30
C LYS A 125 15.12 -4.84 -6.43
N HIS A 126 14.45 -5.99 -6.49
CA HIS A 126 13.00 -6.05 -6.59
C HIS A 126 12.33 -5.61 -5.29
N PHE A 127 12.81 -6.09 -4.14
CA PHE A 127 12.27 -5.65 -2.85
C PHE A 127 12.37 -4.12 -2.66
N MET A 128 13.53 -3.53 -3.00
CA MET A 128 13.69 -2.07 -3.00
C MET A 128 12.72 -1.41 -3.97
N GLY A 129 12.61 -1.93 -5.19
CA GLY A 129 11.65 -1.44 -6.19
C GLY A 129 10.21 -1.42 -5.65
N SER A 130 9.79 -2.46 -4.95
CA SER A 130 8.45 -2.56 -4.33
C SER A 130 8.27 -1.59 -3.17
N ALA A 131 9.30 -1.36 -2.35
CA ALA A 131 9.28 -0.32 -1.33
C ALA A 131 9.16 1.09 -1.94
N PHE A 132 9.88 1.37 -3.03
CA PHE A 132 9.77 2.64 -3.75
C PHE A 132 8.40 2.81 -4.41
N ASN A 133 7.93 1.81 -5.16
CA ASN A 133 6.65 1.86 -5.84
C ASN A 133 5.49 2.06 -4.85
N SER A 134 5.43 1.25 -3.80
CA SER A 134 4.36 1.34 -2.80
C SER A 134 4.35 2.67 -2.04
N SER A 135 5.52 3.26 -1.75
CA SER A 135 5.62 4.54 -1.05
C SER A 135 5.27 5.76 -1.93
N ILE A 136 5.51 5.68 -3.24
CA ILE A 136 5.11 6.72 -4.21
C ILE A 136 3.63 6.62 -4.56
N MET A 137 3.11 5.39 -4.72
CA MET A 137 1.74 5.18 -5.20
C MET A 137 0.70 5.24 -4.08
N GLY A 138 1.01 4.71 -2.89
CA GLY A 138 0.11 4.73 -1.74
C GLY A 138 0.38 5.90 -0.81
N LYS A 139 -0.66 6.42 -0.14
CA LYS A 139 -0.46 7.24 1.05
C LYS A 139 0.24 6.42 2.14
N VAL A 140 -0.14 5.14 2.23
CA VAL A 140 0.50 4.12 3.06
C VAL A 140 1.02 3.01 2.15
N GLY A 141 2.34 2.81 2.14
CA GLY A 141 2.99 1.66 1.48
C GLY A 141 3.26 0.52 2.47
N ILE A 142 2.94 -0.71 2.08
CA ILE A 142 3.23 -1.93 2.84
C ILE A 142 3.92 -2.92 1.92
N VAL A 143 5.08 -3.45 2.33
CA VAL A 143 5.75 -4.52 1.61
C VAL A 143 5.79 -5.76 2.50
N ILE A 144 5.25 -6.88 2.00
CA ILE A 144 5.24 -8.15 2.70
C ILE A 144 6.36 -9.03 2.13
N SER A 145 7.41 -9.24 2.93
CA SER A 145 8.52 -10.14 2.55
C SER A 145 8.31 -11.55 3.09
N TYR A 146 8.54 -12.56 2.25
CA TYR A 146 8.67 -13.96 2.69
C TYR A 146 10.09 -14.24 3.26
N ASP A 147 11.04 -13.36 2.95
CA ASP A 147 12.43 -13.45 3.39
C ASP A 147 12.75 -12.32 4.38
N LYS A 148 12.82 -12.67 5.66
CA LYS A 148 13.10 -11.73 6.74
C LYS A 148 14.51 -11.13 6.63
N GLY A 149 15.51 -11.92 6.26
CA GLY A 149 16.91 -11.46 6.17
C GLY A 149 17.08 -10.43 5.06
N LYS A 150 16.38 -10.62 3.93
CA LYS A 150 16.37 -9.65 2.82
C LYS A 150 15.73 -8.33 3.24
N MET A 151 14.60 -8.38 3.95
CA MET A 151 13.94 -7.19 4.51
C MET A 151 14.88 -6.46 5.48
N GLU A 152 15.50 -7.16 6.43
CA GLU A 152 16.42 -6.55 7.39
C GLU A 152 17.60 -5.86 6.71
N LYS A 153 18.15 -6.47 5.66
CA LYS A 153 19.26 -5.88 4.90
C LYS A 153 18.83 -4.61 4.15
N VAL A 154 17.66 -4.60 3.51
CA VAL A 154 17.16 -3.39 2.85
C VAL A 154 16.89 -2.29 3.87
N PHE A 155 16.26 -2.60 4.99
CA PHE A 155 16.05 -1.63 6.07
C PHE A 155 17.37 -1.07 6.62
N SER A 156 18.45 -1.86 6.64
CA SER A 156 19.78 -1.37 7.06
C SER A 156 20.37 -0.32 6.11
N TYR A 157 19.98 -0.31 4.83
CA TYR A 157 20.41 0.73 3.88
C TYR A 157 19.62 2.03 4.00
N LEU A 158 18.44 1.97 4.62
CA LEU A 158 17.54 3.12 4.78
C LEU A 158 17.66 3.79 6.16
N LYS A 159 18.38 3.16 7.08
CA LYS A 159 18.75 3.78 8.36
C LYS A 159 20.02 4.58 8.12
N GLU A 160 19.90 5.91 8.20
CA GLU A 160 21.04 6.80 8.39
C GLU A 160 21.76 6.47 9.72
#